data_AF-A0AAU0W6C5-F1
#
_entry.id   AF-A0AAU0W6C5-F1
#
_cell.length_a   1.000
_cell.length_b   1.000
_cell.length_c   1.000
_cell.angle_alpha   90.00
_cell.angle_beta   90.00
_cell.angle_gamma   90.00
#
_symmetry.space_group_name_H-M   'P 1'
#
loop_
_entity.id
_entity.type
_entity.pdbx_description
1 polymer ?
#
loop_
_entity_poly.entity_id
_entity_poly.type
_entity_poly.pdbx_seq_one_letter_code
_entity_poly.pdbx_strand_id
1 'polypeptide(L)' 'MRIAEGGLEQRKFTAVYRTGDHLAGVLTVGMPPKSISPCQQALAARTPWRQAVSLLEGAAA' A
#
# COMPACT_ATOMS: atom_id res chain seq x y z
N MET A 1 1.26 -7.32 -8.19
CA MET A 1 0.14 -6.60 -7.57
C MET A 1 -0.34 -7.43 -6.40
N ARG A 2 -0.52 -6.82 -5.22
CA ARG A 2 -1.10 -7.45 -4.02
C ARG A 2 -2.06 -6.45 -3.38
N ILE A 3 -3.09 -6.95 -2.70
CA ILE A 3 -3.92 -6.13 -1.82
C ILE A 3 -3.25 -6.17 -0.44
N ALA A 4 -2.83 -5.02 0.06
CA ALA A 4 -2.21 -4.89 1.38
C ALA A 4 -3.25 -4.64 2.47
N GLU A 5 -4.37 -3.99 2.12
CA GLU A 5 -5.39 -3.64 3.09
C GLU A 5 -6.76 -3.59 2.41
N GLY A 6 -7.79 -3.98 3.17
CA GLY A 6 -9.18 -3.86 2.76
C GLY A 6 -9.66 -4.97 1.82
N GLY A 7 -10.84 -4.75 1.24
CA GLY A 7 -11.53 -5.74 0.43
C GLY A 7 -12.17 -5.11 -0.80
N LEU A 8 -11.98 -5.75 -1.95
CA LEU A 8 -12.64 -5.39 -3.20
C LEU A 8 -14.16 -5.24 -3.03
N GLU A 9 -14.76 -6.08 -2.17
CA GLU A 9 -16.20 -6.08 -1.89
C GLU A 9 -16.71 -4.77 -1.27
N GLN A 10 -15.88 -4.10 -0.48
CA GLN A 10 -16.26 -2.86 0.22
C GLN A 10 -15.84 -1.60 -0.57
N ARG A 11 -15.20 -1.75 -1.74
CA ARG A 11 -14.54 -0.67 -2.51
C ARG A 11 -13.58 0.18 -1.65
N LYS A 12 -13.08 -0.41 -0.58
CA LYS A 12 -12.11 0.16 0.34
C LYS A 12 -10.92 -0.78 0.35
N PHE A 13 -9.96 -0.50 -0.52
CA PHE A 13 -8.78 -1.35 -0.61
C PHE A 13 -7.55 -0.56 -1.01
N THR A 14 -6.41 -1.03 -0.51
CA THR A 14 -5.08 -0.52 -0.81
C THR A 14 -4.34 -1.61 -1.58
N ALA A 15 -4.15 -1.39 -2.88
CA ALA A 15 -3.41 -2.27 -3.75
C ALA A 15 -1.98 -1.75 -3.95
N VAL A 16 -1.00 -2.60 -3.72
CA VAL A 16 0.42 -2.32 -3.91
C VAL A 16 0.91 -2.93 -5.22
N TYR A 17 1.54 -2.11 -6.04
CA TYR A 17 2.20 -2.47 -7.28
C TYR A 17 3.70 -2.56 -7.07
N ARG A 18 4.31 -3.62 -7.59
CA ARG A 18 5.75 -3.85 -7.54
C ARG A 18 6.34 -3.77 -8.93
N THR A 19 7.56 -3.24 -9.02
CA THR A 19 8.43 -3.36 -10.18
C THR A 19 9.73 -3.97 -9.68
N GLY A 20 10.01 -5.21 -10.10
CA GLY A 20 11.16 -5.96 -9.61
C GLY A 20 11.09 -6.21 -8.10
N ASP A 21 12.11 -5.72 -7.38
CA ASP A 21 12.24 -5.87 -5.92
C ASP A 21 11.71 -4.66 -5.12
N HIS A 22 11.23 -3.61 -5.80
CA HIS A 22 10.84 -2.35 -5.16
C HIS A 22 9.35 -2.07 -5.31
N LEU A 23 8.79 -1.33 -4.35
CA LEU A 23 7.45 -0.76 -4.47
C LEU A 23 7.42 0.27 -5.61
N ALA A 24 6.52 0.08 -6.57
CA ALA A 24 6.41 0.94 -7.75
C ALA A 24 5.21 1.89 -7.69
N GLY A 25 4.15 1.48 -7.01
CA GLY A 25 2.90 2.24 -6.95
C GLY A 25 1.99 1.71 -5.86
N VAL A 26 1.11 2.58 -5.36
CA VAL A 26 0.01 2.21 -4.47
C VAL A 26 -1.24 2.81 -5.07
N LEU A 27 -2.29 2.00 -5.18
CA LEU A 27 -3.63 2.43 -5.49
C LEU A 27 -4.49 2.27 -4.24
N THR A 28 -4.87 3.38 -3.63
CA THR A 28 -5.81 3.41 -2.50
C THR A 28 -7.18 3.82 -3.01
N VAL A 29 -8.20 2.99 -2.78
CA VAL A 29 -9.58 3.26 -3.16
C VAL A 29 -10.40 3.35 -1.88
N GLY A 30 -11.16 4.45 -1.69
CA GLY A 30 -12.11 4.61 -0.59
C GLY A 30 -11.52 4.77 0.82
N MET A 31 -10.19 4.83 0.96
CA MET A 31 -9.50 5.07 2.23
C MET A 31 -9.37 6.57 2.55
N PRO A 32 -9.47 6.97 3.83
CA PRO A 32 -9.24 8.35 4.24
C PRO A 32 -7.78 8.76 3.97
N PRO A 33 -7.52 10.04 3.64
CA PRO A 33 -6.20 10.51 3.22
C PRO A 33 -5.09 10.30 4.27
N LYS A 34 -5.44 10.17 5.55
CA LYS A 34 -4.47 9.82 6.61
C LYS A 34 -3.84 8.43 6.42
N SER A 35 -4.56 7.47 5.83
CA SER A 35 -4.02 6.14 5.48
C SER A 35 -3.20 6.17 4.18
N ILE A 36 -3.32 7.24 3.38
CA ILE A 36 -2.56 7.41 2.13
C ILE A 36 -1.15 7.95 2.41
N SER A 37 -0.97 8.79 3.44
CA SER A 37 0.34 9.34 3.81
C SER A 37 1.46 8.29 4.02
N PRO A 38 1.28 7.23 4.83
CA PRO A 38 2.31 6.21 5.02
C PRO A 38 2.62 5.45 3.71
N CYS A 39 1.61 5.25 2.86
CA CYS A 39 1.76 4.67 1.53
C CYS A 39 2.61 5.54 0.60
N GLN A 40 2.33 6.84 0.57
CA GLN A 40 3.11 7.81 -0.21
C GLN A 40 4.55 7.94 0.29
N GLN A 41 4.77 7.86 1.61
CA GLN A 41 6.13 7.84 2.18
C GLN A 41 6.89 6.57 1.78
N ALA A 42 6.27 5.39 1.86
CA ALA A 42 6.90 4.13 1.44
C ALA A 42 7.22 4.12 -0.07
N LEU A 43 6.36 4.74 -0.88
CA LEU A 43 6.61 4.97 -2.30
C LEU A 43 7.79 5.92 -2.55
N ALA A 44 7.80 7.07 -1.87
CA ALA A 44 8.87 8.06 -1.97
C ALA A 44 10.22 7.49 -1.50
N ALA A 45 10.21 6.61 -0.50
CA ALA A 45 11.39 5.92 0.01
C ALA A 45 11.86 4.75 -0.87
N ARG A 46 11.11 4.39 -1.93
CA ARG A 46 11.44 3.29 -2.85
C ARG A 46 11.70 1.97 -2.10
N THR A 47 10.96 1.78 -1.01
CA THR A 47 11.21 0.72 -0.02
C THR A 47 11.17 -0.66 -0.68
N PRO A 48 12.09 -1.58 -0.30
CA PRO A 48 12.07 -2.95 -0.79
C PRO A 48 10.72 -3.59 -0.49
N TRP A 49 10.20 -4.33 -1.47
CA TRP A 49 8.81 -4.80 -1.52
C TRP A 49 8.36 -5.51 -0.24
N ARG A 50 9.20 -6.37 0.35
CA ARG A 50 8.86 -7.06 1.61
C ARG A 50 8.57 -6.11 2.76
N GLN A 51 9.42 -5.09 2.89
CA GLN A 51 9.31 -4.13 3.99
C GLN A 51 8.14 -3.18 3.75
N ALA A 52 7.91 -2.78 2.50
CA ALA A 52 6.73 -1.99 2.12
C ALA A 52 5.42 -2.72 2.41
N VAL A 53 5.33 -4.02 2.10
CA VAL A 53 4.13 -4.82 2.38
C VAL A 53 3.88 -4.91 3.89
N SER A 54 4.90 -5.20 4.71
CA SER A 54 4.71 -5.25 6.17
C SER A 54 4.31 -3.91 6.79
N LEU A 55 4.83 -2.79 6.27
CA LEU A 55 4.51 -1.46 6.78
C LEU A 55 3.05 -1.07 6.46
N LEU A 56 2.55 -1.53 5.31
CA LEU A 56 1.19 -1.27 4.86
C LEU A 56 0.16 -2.25 5.41
N GLU A 57 0.53 -3.51 5.64
CA GLU A 57 -0.28 -4.46 6.41
C GLU A 57 -0.34 -4.08 7.90
N GLY A 58 0.73 -3.48 8.46
CA GLY A 58 0.78 -3.03 9.85
C GLY A 58 0.07 -1.70 10.13
N ALA A 59 -0.06 -0.83 9.12
CA ALA A 59 -0.86 0.39 9.21
C ALA A 59 -2.39 0.12 9.20
N ALA A 60 -2.79 -1.12 8.92
CA ALA A 60 -4.17 -1.58 8.81
C ALA A 60 -4.76 -2.16 10.11
N ALA A 61 -3.99 -2.18 11.20
CA ALA A 61 -4.38 -2.72 12.51
C ALA A 61 -5.09 -1.68 13.39
#